data_AF-A0A819KXY3-F1
#
_entry.id   AF-A0A819KXY3-F1
#
_cell.length_a   1.000
_cell.length_b   1.000
_cell.length_c   1.000
_cell.angle_alpha   90.00
_cell.angle_beta   90.00
_cell.angle_gamma   90.00
#
_symmetry.space_group_name_H-M   'P 1'
#
loop_
_entity.id
_entity.type
_entity.pdbx_description
1 polymer ?
#
loop_
_entity_poly.entity_id
_entity_poly.type
_entity_poly.pdbx_seq_one_letter_code
_entity_poly.pdbx_strand_id
1 'polypeptide(L)'
;MLIVSVEVISGVSPAPPPDPLPNILYQLLISAPPSPFPDVLPMSDRDAHDGYVHLAQAVNILPLAMKNYNYTRQLWALKLNYKWMRENQYDIRWEWGTSHETIYPHLYDNTTKQMVLDIKTWRREENEKWNQTSLVDDPWLTDGIIGGTISLNLGTIEKSVLQLLCTLLSFYVIFF
;
A
#
# COMPACT_ATOMS: atom_id res chain seq x y z
N MET A 1 23.53 17.75 37.47
CA MET A 1 23.02 16.59 36.72
C MET A 1 21.67 17.01 36.15
N LEU A 2 21.64 17.46 34.89
CA LEU A 2 20.40 17.87 34.23
C LEU A 2 19.81 16.63 33.58
N ILE A 3 18.64 16.19 34.03
CA ILE A 3 17.86 15.17 33.34
C ILE A 3 17.11 15.92 32.25
N VAL A 4 17.54 15.75 31.00
CA VAL A 4 16.74 16.17 29.84
C VAL A 4 15.65 15.13 29.68
N SER A 5 14.44 15.46 30.11
CA SER A 5 13.24 14.73 29.76
C SER A 5 13.03 14.86 28.26
N VAL A 6 13.39 13.81 27.52
CA VAL A 6 12.96 13.64 26.13
C VAL A 6 11.47 13.37 26.19
N GLU A 7 10.67 14.41 25.96
CA GLU A 7 9.28 14.22 25.57
C GLU A 7 9.32 13.46 24.24
N VAL A 8 8.94 12.18 24.29
CA VAL A 8 8.58 11.44 23.09
C VAL A 8 7.27 12.06 22.61
N ILE A 9 7.39 13.16 21.86
CA ILE A 9 6.29 13.63 21.03
C ILE A 9 5.93 12.43 20.16
N SER A 10 4.67 12.05 20.12
CA SER A 10 4.14 10.94 19.32
C SER A 10 4.20 11.24 17.81
N GLY A 11 5.37 11.69 17.34
CA GLY A 11 5.66 12.00 15.95
C GLY A 11 6.08 10.75 15.22
N VAL A 12 5.62 10.63 13.98
CA VAL A 12 6.01 9.57 13.06
C VAL A 12 7.55 9.57 12.93
N SER A 13 8.18 8.41 13.09
CA SER A 13 9.65 8.33 13.08
C SER A 13 10.13 8.32 11.62
N PRO A 14 11.06 9.21 11.22
CA PRO A 14 11.67 9.15 9.89
C PRO A 14 12.26 7.77 9.60
N ALA A 15 12.08 7.30 8.37
CA ALA A 15 12.62 6.04 7.89
C ALA A 15 13.32 6.25 6.53
N PRO A 16 14.35 5.46 6.20
CA PRO A 16 14.90 5.47 4.86
C PRO A 16 13.82 5.01 3.86
N PRO A 17 13.74 5.63 2.66
CA PRO A 17 12.88 5.11 1.62
C PRO A 17 13.32 3.70 1.18
N PRO A 18 12.42 2.92 0.57
CA PRO A 18 12.79 1.62 -0.01
C PRO A 18 13.77 1.79 -1.17
N ASP A 19 14.62 0.78 -1.36
CA ASP A 19 15.54 0.65 -2.48
C ASP A 19 15.29 -0.70 -3.20
N PRO A 20 14.87 -0.69 -4.49
CA PRO A 20 14.64 0.47 -5.33
C PRO A 20 13.39 1.27 -4.93
N LEU A 21 13.40 2.57 -5.25
CA LEU A 21 12.23 3.42 -5.11
C LEU A 21 11.11 2.98 -6.06
N PRO A 22 9.85 2.87 -5.59
CA PRO A 22 8.73 2.59 -6.49
C PRO A 22 8.50 3.75 -7.45
N ASN A 23 7.80 3.48 -8.56
CA ASN A 23 7.29 4.55 -9.43
C ASN A 23 5.84 4.90 -9.14
N ILE A 24 5.15 4.01 -8.42
CA ILE A 24 3.73 4.10 -8.14
C ILE A 24 3.51 4.02 -6.63
N LEU A 25 2.63 4.88 -6.12
CA LEU A 25 2.06 4.78 -4.78
C LEU A 25 0.53 4.79 -4.88
N TYR A 26 -0.13 4.43 -3.78
CA TYR A 26 -1.58 4.31 -3.74
C TYR A 26 -2.15 5.08 -2.55
N GLN A 27 -3.28 5.75 -2.77
CA GLN A 27 -4.10 6.34 -1.71
C GLN A 27 -5.42 5.56 -1.63
N LEU A 28 -5.83 5.13 -0.44
CA LEU A 28 -7.10 4.46 -0.20
C LEU A 28 -8.19 5.48 0.18
N LEU A 29 -9.39 5.30 -0.36
CA LEU A 29 -10.56 6.13 -0.10
C LEU A 29 -11.76 5.24 0.28
N ILE A 30 -12.61 5.71 1.20
CA ILE A 30 -13.82 4.97 1.63
C ILE A 30 -15.07 5.30 0.80
N SER A 31 -14.99 6.30 -0.06
CA SER A 31 -16.06 6.72 -0.97
C SER A 31 -15.49 6.98 -2.36
N ALA A 32 -16.37 7.01 -3.35
CA ALA A 32 -15.98 7.40 -4.70
C ALA A 32 -15.37 8.81 -4.67
N PRO A 33 -14.25 9.06 -5.37
CA PRO A 33 -13.78 10.43 -5.56
C PRO A 33 -14.82 11.23 -6.36
N PRO A 34 -14.89 12.57 -6.20
CA PRO A 34 -15.82 13.40 -6.96
C PRO A 34 -15.64 13.21 -8.48
N SER A 35 -16.74 13.31 -9.22
CA SER A 35 -16.74 13.25 -10.69
C SER A 35 -17.36 14.54 -11.27
N PRO A 36 -16.63 15.27 -12.15
CA PRO A 36 -15.26 15.01 -12.59
C PRO A 36 -14.24 15.10 -11.45
N PHE A 37 -13.09 14.41 -11.59
CA PHE A 37 -12.04 14.48 -10.59
C PHE A 37 -11.55 15.94 -10.42
N PRO A 38 -11.52 16.47 -9.19
CA PRO A 38 -11.22 17.87 -8.92
C PRO A 38 -9.71 18.14 -9.12
N ASP A 39 -9.32 19.41 -9.29
CA ASP A 39 -7.90 19.78 -9.39
C ASP A 39 -7.13 19.43 -8.10
N VAL A 40 -7.80 19.57 -6.96
CA VAL A 40 -7.34 19.16 -5.63
C VAL A 40 -8.42 18.29 -5.00
N LEU A 41 -8.06 17.06 -4.62
CA LEU A 41 -8.93 16.18 -3.87
C LEU A 41 -8.96 16.63 -2.40
N PRO A 42 -10.15 16.86 -1.81
CA PRO A 42 -10.25 17.16 -0.40
C PRO A 42 -9.61 16.06 0.46
N MET A 43 -8.85 16.44 1.50
CA MET A 43 -8.32 15.49 2.47
C MET A 43 -9.44 14.73 3.15
N SER A 44 -9.19 13.45 3.45
CA SER A 44 -10.09 12.70 4.33
C SER A 44 -10.02 13.23 5.75
N ASP A 45 -11.05 12.98 6.58
CA ASP A 45 -11.04 13.37 8.00
C ASP A 45 -9.81 12.83 8.74
N ARG A 46 -9.36 11.61 8.37
CA ARG A 46 -8.16 10.98 8.90
C ARG A 46 -6.89 11.73 8.47
N ASP A 47 -6.73 11.99 7.19
CA ASP A 47 -5.54 12.70 6.67
C ASP A 47 -5.47 14.13 7.23
N ALA A 48 -6.62 14.79 7.37
CA ALA A 48 -6.71 16.12 7.98
C ALA A 48 -6.37 16.11 9.48
N HIS A 49 -6.76 15.06 10.21
CA HIS A 49 -6.40 14.88 11.62
C HIS A 49 -4.89 14.64 11.80
N ASP A 50 -4.31 13.78 10.97
CA ASP A 50 -2.91 13.38 11.05
C ASP A 50 -1.97 14.44 10.43
N GLY A 51 -2.49 15.33 9.57
CA GLY A 51 -1.76 16.44 8.96
C GLY A 51 -1.01 16.08 7.67
N TYR A 52 -1.29 14.92 7.10
CA TYR A 52 -0.69 14.42 5.85
C TYR A 52 -1.59 13.37 5.19
N VAL A 53 -1.41 13.16 3.89
CA VAL A 53 -2.12 12.11 3.13
C VAL A 53 -1.40 10.77 3.29
N HIS A 54 -2.13 9.74 3.74
CA HIS A 54 -1.60 8.38 3.84
C HIS A 54 -1.47 7.73 2.47
N LEU A 55 -0.24 7.36 2.11
CA LEU A 55 0.06 6.60 0.92
C LEU A 55 0.54 5.19 1.28
N ALA A 56 0.52 4.29 0.31
CA ALA A 56 0.98 2.93 0.47
C ALA A 56 1.61 2.39 -0.82
N GLN A 57 2.53 1.44 -0.65
CA GLN A 57 2.99 0.56 -1.74
C GLN A 57 1.93 -0.50 -2.05
N ALA A 58 2.00 -1.11 -3.23
CA ALA A 58 1.05 -2.14 -3.66
C ALA A 58 0.92 -3.28 -2.65
N VAL A 59 2.07 -3.80 -2.18
CA VAL A 59 2.16 -4.89 -1.19
C VAL A 59 1.45 -4.59 0.13
N ASN A 60 1.29 -3.31 0.48
CA ASN A 60 0.68 -2.88 1.74
C ASN A 60 -0.84 -2.66 1.63
N ILE A 61 -1.42 -2.68 0.43
CA ILE A 61 -2.85 -2.38 0.25
C ILE A 61 -3.74 -3.42 0.91
N LEU A 62 -3.49 -4.71 0.69
CA LEU A 62 -4.30 -5.76 1.31
C LEU A 62 -4.18 -5.77 2.84
N PRO A 63 -2.96 -5.75 3.45
CA PRO A 63 -2.81 -5.61 4.90
C PRO A 63 -3.51 -4.37 5.47
N LEU A 64 -3.42 -3.22 4.80
CA LEU A 64 -4.11 -2.00 5.22
C LEU A 64 -5.62 -2.15 5.14
N ALA A 65 -6.15 -2.72 4.06
CA ALA A 65 -7.58 -3.00 3.88
C ALA A 65 -8.10 -3.87 5.04
N MET A 66 -7.39 -4.97 5.34
CA MET A 66 -7.72 -5.89 6.42
C MET A 66 -7.61 -5.28 7.81
N LYS A 67 -6.69 -4.33 8.04
CA LYS A 67 -6.50 -3.71 9.36
C LYS A 67 -7.47 -2.56 9.60
N ASN A 68 -7.64 -1.69 8.60
CA ASN A 68 -8.24 -0.37 8.79
C ASN A 68 -9.57 -0.17 8.06
N TYR A 69 -9.96 -1.05 7.13
CA TYR A 69 -11.12 -0.82 6.26
C TYR A 69 -12.16 -1.94 6.32
N ASN A 70 -12.17 -2.76 7.38
CA ASN A 70 -13.18 -3.81 7.58
C ASN A 70 -14.59 -3.28 7.91
N TYR A 71 -14.75 -1.98 8.17
CA TYR A 71 -16.07 -1.38 8.41
C TYR A 71 -16.80 -1.02 7.11
N THR A 72 -16.09 -0.96 5.98
CA THR A 72 -16.69 -0.67 4.66
C THR A 72 -16.77 -1.92 3.79
N ARG A 73 -17.77 -1.96 2.91
CA ARG A 73 -17.94 -2.99 1.86
C ARG A 73 -17.40 -2.56 0.50
N GLN A 74 -17.02 -1.30 0.38
CA GLN A 74 -16.46 -0.73 -0.83
C GLN A 74 -15.19 0.03 -0.48
N LEU A 75 -14.13 -0.24 -1.24
CA LEU A 75 -12.86 0.43 -1.10
C LEU A 75 -12.51 1.03 -2.45
N TRP A 76 -12.12 2.29 -2.45
CA TRP A 76 -11.63 3.00 -3.61
C TRP A 76 -10.12 3.20 -3.46
N ALA A 77 -9.41 3.27 -4.57
CA ALA A 77 -8.00 3.62 -4.57
C ALA A 77 -7.64 4.50 -5.77
N LEU A 78 -6.72 5.42 -5.50
CA LEU A 78 -6.03 6.20 -6.52
C LEU A 78 -4.65 5.57 -6.75
N LYS A 79 -4.30 5.34 -8.01
CA LYS A 79 -2.93 5.01 -8.42
C LYS A 79 -2.21 6.32 -8.72
N LEU A 80 -1.14 6.61 -8.00
CA LEU A 80 -0.42 7.88 -8.06
C LEU A 80 0.95 7.71 -8.71
N ASN A 81 1.34 8.68 -9.54
CA ASN A 81 2.63 8.75 -10.20
C ASN A 81 3.71 9.28 -9.26
N TYR A 82 4.23 8.42 -8.38
CA TYR A 82 5.24 8.81 -7.40
C TYR A 82 6.56 9.27 -8.05
N LYS A 83 6.93 8.74 -9.22
CA LYS A 83 8.09 9.27 -9.97
C LYS A 83 7.88 10.75 -10.33
N TRP A 84 6.74 11.08 -10.91
CA TRP A 84 6.41 12.47 -11.26
C TRP A 84 6.32 13.35 -10.02
N MET A 85 5.71 12.89 -8.93
CA MET A 85 5.61 13.66 -7.69
C MET A 85 7.01 14.02 -7.13
N ARG A 86 7.96 13.07 -7.16
CA ARG A 86 9.36 13.35 -6.78
C ARG A 86 10.04 14.35 -7.71
N GLU A 87 9.88 14.18 -9.01
CA GLU A 87 10.45 15.10 -10.01
C GLU A 87 9.88 16.52 -9.91
N ASN A 88 8.67 16.66 -9.35
CA ASN A 88 7.98 17.93 -9.12
C ASN A 88 8.03 18.39 -7.65
N GLN A 89 8.97 17.86 -6.85
CA GLN A 89 9.31 18.36 -5.51
C GLN A 89 8.16 18.34 -4.48
N TYR A 90 7.21 17.40 -4.61
CA TYR A 90 6.23 17.18 -3.56
C TYR A 90 6.90 16.65 -2.28
N ASP A 91 6.44 17.12 -1.11
CA ASP A 91 6.96 16.70 0.20
C ASP A 91 6.41 15.31 0.56
N ILE A 92 7.20 14.28 0.25
CA ILE A 92 6.88 12.88 0.52
C ILE A 92 7.93 12.32 1.46
N ARG A 93 7.50 11.94 2.65
CA ARG A 93 8.37 11.42 3.69
C ARG A 93 8.07 9.94 3.91
N TRP A 94 9.12 9.15 4.02
CA TRP A 94 9.01 7.75 4.41
C TRP A 94 9.19 7.66 5.90
N GLU A 95 8.21 7.07 6.58
CA GLU A 95 8.16 7.08 8.03
C GLU A 95 7.73 5.70 8.54
N TRP A 96 8.28 5.32 9.69
CA TRP A 96 7.91 4.07 10.34
C TRP A 96 6.46 4.13 10.81
N GLY A 97 5.69 3.10 10.49
CA GLY A 97 4.42 2.86 11.15
C GLY A 97 4.61 2.59 12.64
N THR A 98 3.52 2.59 13.40
CA THR A 98 3.54 2.46 14.87
C THR A 98 4.19 1.17 15.38
N SER A 99 4.25 0.09 14.58
CA SER A 99 4.95 -1.14 14.96
C SER A 99 6.44 -1.14 14.63
N HIS A 100 6.94 -0.14 13.89
CA HIS A 100 8.31 -0.09 13.36
C HIS A 100 8.67 -1.28 12.44
N GLU A 101 7.69 -2.01 11.93
CA GLU A 101 7.89 -3.14 11.01
C GLU A 101 7.67 -2.78 9.55
N THR A 102 6.93 -1.70 9.29
CA THR A 102 6.56 -1.26 7.95
C THR A 102 6.77 0.23 7.82
N ILE A 103 7.37 0.63 6.70
CA ILE A 103 7.52 2.03 6.31
C ILE A 103 6.34 2.43 5.43
N TYR A 104 5.78 3.60 5.69
CA TYR A 104 4.70 4.18 4.90
C TYR A 104 5.14 5.52 4.33
N PRO A 105 4.86 5.78 3.03
CA PRO A 105 4.99 7.11 2.47
C PRO A 105 3.82 7.99 2.93
N HIS A 106 4.14 9.20 3.38
CA HIS A 106 3.17 10.23 3.72
C HIS A 106 3.42 11.46 2.84
N LEU A 107 2.35 11.97 2.24
CA LEU A 107 2.39 13.19 1.43
C LEU A 107 1.95 14.37 2.30
N TYR A 108 2.88 15.29 2.56
CA TYR A 108 2.65 16.53 3.30
C TYR A 108 2.18 17.67 2.36
N ASP A 109 1.27 17.32 1.46
CA ASP A 109 0.62 18.19 0.48
C ASP A 109 -0.76 17.59 0.13
N ASN A 110 -1.53 18.24 -0.72
CA ASN A 110 -2.81 17.72 -1.19
C ASN A 110 -2.65 16.77 -2.37
N THR A 111 -3.55 15.79 -2.48
CA THR A 111 -3.69 14.98 -3.68
C THR A 111 -4.26 15.82 -4.82
N THR A 112 -3.54 15.92 -5.94
CA THR A 112 -3.94 16.72 -7.11
C THR A 112 -4.35 15.83 -8.27
N LYS A 113 -5.03 16.39 -9.26
CA LYS A 113 -5.42 15.65 -10.47
C LYS A 113 -4.21 15.15 -11.27
N GLN A 114 -3.12 15.92 -11.31
CA GLN A 114 -1.95 15.65 -12.14
C GLN A 114 -1.16 14.41 -11.70
N MET A 115 -1.22 14.06 -10.41
CA MET A 115 -0.57 12.86 -9.89
C MET A 115 -1.35 11.57 -10.15
N VAL A 116 -2.64 11.64 -10.46
CA VAL A 116 -3.49 10.44 -10.60
C VAL A 116 -3.31 9.79 -11.96
N LEU A 117 -2.87 8.54 -11.96
CA LEU A 117 -2.76 7.70 -13.15
C LEU A 117 -4.05 6.95 -13.45
N ASP A 118 -4.72 6.45 -12.41
CA ASP A 118 -5.93 5.64 -12.54
C ASP A 118 -6.71 5.58 -11.22
N ILE A 119 -7.98 5.21 -11.29
CA ILE A 119 -8.90 5.08 -10.14
C ILE A 119 -9.58 3.71 -10.20
N LYS A 120 -9.55 2.98 -9.09
CA LYS A 120 -10.17 1.66 -8.99
C LYS A 120 -11.08 1.54 -7.78
N THR A 121 -12.07 0.64 -7.86
CA THR A 121 -12.89 0.22 -6.74
C THR A 121 -12.87 -1.29 -6.58
N TRP A 122 -12.82 -1.74 -5.34
CA TRP A 122 -13.10 -3.11 -4.93
C TRP A 122 -14.36 -3.14 -4.08
N ARG A 123 -15.07 -4.27 -4.16
CA ARG A 123 -16.26 -4.54 -3.38
C ARG A 123 -16.10 -5.90 -2.71
N ARG A 124 -16.72 -6.05 -1.55
CA ARG A 124 -16.85 -7.32 -0.84
C ARG A 124 -18.28 -7.50 -0.38
N GLU A 125 -18.70 -8.75 -0.27
CA GLU A 125 -19.98 -9.10 0.33
C GLU A 125 -19.96 -8.89 1.86
N GLU A 126 -21.14 -8.86 2.48
CA GLU A 126 -21.30 -8.51 3.91
C GLU A 126 -20.45 -9.37 4.86
N ASN A 127 -20.34 -10.67 4.57
CA ASN A 127 -19.59 -11.63 5.38
C ASN A 127 -18.22 -12.01 4.78
N GLU A 128 -17.83 -11.38 3.69
CA GLU A 128 -16.57 -11.63 3.00
C GLU A 128 -15.46 -10.73 3.57
N LYS A 129 -14.28 -11.26 3.83
CA LYS A 129 -13.10 -10.48 4.25
C LYS A 129 -12.34 -9.99 3.01
N TRP A 130 -11.58 -8.91 3.14
CA TRP A 130 -10.79 -8.36 2.02
C TRP A 130 -9.83 -9.38 1.37
N ASN A 131 -9.29 -10.33 2.14
CA ASN A 131 -8.44 -11.41 1.62
C ASN A 131 -9.20 -12.56 0.93
N GLN A 132 -10.50 -12.41 0.71
CA GLN A 132 -11.35 -13.33 -0.05
C GLN A 132 -11.86 -12.69 -1.35
N THR A 133 -11.54 -11.42 -1.57
CA THR A 133 -12.04 -10.61 -2.70
C THR A 133 -11.04 -10.58 -3.86
N SER A 134 -11.44 -9.92 -4.95
CA SER A 134 -10.56 -9.63 -6.08
C SER A 134 -9.35 -8.74 -5.75
N LEU A 135 -9.26 -8.18 -4.53
CA LEU A 135 -8.13 -7.37 -4.09
C LEU A 135 -6.81 -8.16 -3.98
N VAL A 136 -6.87 -9.45 -3.64
CA VAL A 136 -5.69 -10.24 -3.20
C VAL A 136 -4.58 -10.31 -4.26
N ASP A 137 -4.97 -10.51 -5.51
CA ASP A 137 -4.04 -10.71 -6.64
C ASP A 137 -4.38 -9.76 -7.79
N ASP A 138 -4.87 -8.56 -7.45
CA ASP A 138 -5.29 -7.61 -8.47
C ASP A 138 -4.08 -7.12 -9.29
N PRO A 139 -3.99 -7.38 -10.61
CA PRO A 139 -2.86 -6.95 -11.42
C PRO A 139 -2.78 -5.42 -11.57
N TRP A 140 -3.82 -4.70 -11.13
CA TRP A 140 -3.77 -3.25 -11.01
C TRP A 140 -2.82 -2.79 -9.90
N LEU A 141 -2.56 -3.62 -8.89
CA LEU A 141 -1.58 -3.34 -7.83
C LEU A 141 -0.18 -3.76 -8.28
N THR A 142 0.63 -2.78 -8.62
CA THR A 142 2.01 -2.91 -9.12
C THR A 142 2.91 -1.88 -8.47
N ASP A 143 4.18 -2.24 -8.22
CA ASP A 143 5.18 -1.32 -7.66
C ASP A 143 5.76 -0.35 -8.71
N GLY A 144 5.40 -0.55 -9.99
CA GLY A 144 5.82 0.30 -11.10
C GLY A 144 7.33 0.26 -11.38
N ILE A 145 8.09 -0.64 -10.76
CA ILE A 145 9.53 -0.80 -10.97
C ILE A 145 9.74 -1.37 -12.39
N ILE A 146 10.07 -0.51 -13.36
CA ILE A 146 10.47 -0.94 -14.70
C ILE A 146 11.98 -1.16 -14.67
N GLY A 147 12.38 -2.42 -14.45
CA GLY A 147 13.78 -2.85 -14.48
C GLY A 147 14.11 -3.83 -13.37
N GLY A 148 13.74 -5.10 -13.55
CA GLY A 148 14.27 -6.22 -12.76
C GLY A 148 13.36 -6.73 -11.64
N THR A 149 12.80 -7.92 -11.88
CA THR A 149 12.30 -8.89 -10.89
C THR A 149 10.83 -8.78 -10.48
N ILE A 150 10.07 -9.72 -11.05
CA ILE A 150 8.85 -10.40 -10.61
C ILE A 150 8.39 -10.01 -9.19
N SER A 151 7.17 -9.46 -9.10
CA SER A 151 6.37 -9.43 -7.87
C SER A 151 6.19 -10.88 -7.39
N LEU A 152 6.99 -11.28 -6.41
CA LEU A 152 6.83 -12.55 -5.73
C LEU A 152 5.86 -12.33 -4.58
N ASN A 153 4.59 -12.65 -4.84
CA ASN A 153 3.61 -12.84 -3.78
C ASN A 153 4.10 -13.96 -2.86
N LEU A 154 4.64 -13.62 -1.69
CA LEU A 154 5.22 -14.57 -0.73
C LEU A 154 4.20 -15.65 -0.31
N GLY A 155 2.90 -15.34 -0.34
CA GLY A 155 1.81 -16.28 -0.04
C GLY A 155 1.54 -17.32 -1.15
N THR A 156 1.98 -17.06 -2.38
CA THR A 156 1.80 -17.99 -3.52
C THR A 156 2.98 -18.96 -3.62
N ILE A 157 4.20 -18.52 -3.24
CA ILE A 157 5.40 -19.35 -3.26
C ILE A 157 5.25 -20.57 -2.33
N GLU A 158 4.72 -20.39 -1.11
CA GLU A 158 4.60 -21.52 -0.18
C GLU A 158 3.75 -22.65 -0.77
N LYS A 159 2.64 -22.34 -1.44
CA LYS A 159 1.77 -23.36 -2.04
C LYS A 159 2.38 -24.00 -3.27
N SER A 160 3.02 -23.22 -4.14
CA SER A 160 3.65 -23.74 -5.37
C SER A 160 4.90 -24.58 -5.07
N VAL A 161 5.72 -24.17 -4.11
CA VAL A 161 6.92 -24.92 -3.68
C VAL A 161 6.52 -26.19 -2.94
N LEU A 162 5.50 -26.15 -2.08
CA LEU A 162 4.99 -27.34 -1.40
C LEU A 162 4.37 -28.34 -2.39
N GLN A 163 3.65 -27.86 -3.40
CA GLN A 163 3.10 -28.71 -4.46
C GLN A 163 4.21 -29.38 -5.29
N LEU A 164 5.26 -28.64 -5.69
CA LEU A 164 6.39 -29.20 -6.43
C LEU A 164 7.19 -30.22 -5.60
N LEU A 165 7.41 -29.95 -4.31
CA LEU A 165 8.05 -30.90 -3.38
C LEU A 165 7.20 -32.17 -3.21
N CYS A 166 5.89 -32.04 -3.02
CA CYS A 166 5.00 -33.20 -2.94
C CYS A 166 5.03 -34.03 -4.22
N THR A 167 5.05 -33.39 -5.39
CA THR A 167 5.05 -34.10 -6.67
C THR A 167 6.38 -34.85 -6.88
N LEU A 168 7.51 -34.21 -6.57
CA LEU A 168 8.85 -34.82 -6.66
C LEU A 168 9.03 -35.98 -5.67
N LEU A 169 8.50 -35.88 -4.44
CA LEU A 169 8.50 -37.00 -3.48
C LEU A 169 7.63 -38.18 -3.96
N SER A 170 6.48 -37.93 -4.59
CA SER A 170 5.65 -39.01 -5.14
C SER A 170 6.30 -39.73 -6.33
N PHE A 171 7.17 -39.07 -7.10
CA PHE A 171 7.94 -39.76 -8.15
C PHE A 171 9.11 -40.58 -7.60
N TYR A 172 9.69 -40.20 -6.46
CA TYR A 172 10.81 -40.94 -5.86
C TYR A 172 10.38 -42.28 -5.23
N VAL A 173 9.11 -42.40 -4.80
CA VAL A 173 8.57 -43.62 -4.17
C VAL A 173 8.08 -44.64 -5.22
N ILE A 174 7.94 -44.28 -6.50
CA ILE A 174 7.47 -45.19 -7.55
C ILE A 174 8.63 -45.94 -8.23
N PHE A 175 9.88 -45.48 -8.06
CA PHE A 175 11.06 -46.05 -8.73
C PHE A 175 12.02 -46.82 -7.81
N PHE A 176 11.61 -47.17 -6.58
CA PHE A 176 12.33 -48.09 -5.70
C PHE A 176 11.40 -49.11 -5.05
#